data_AF-A0A9D4QYW1-F1
#
_entry.id   AF-A0A9D4QYW1-F1
#
_cell.length_a   1.000
_cell.length_b   1.000
_cell.length_c   1.000
_cell.angle_alpha   90.00
_cell.angle_beta   90.00
_cell.angle_gamma   90.00
#
_symmetry.space_group_name_H-M   'P 1'
#
loop_
_entity.id
_entity.type
_entity.pdbx_description
1 polymer ?
#
loop_
_entity_poly.entity_id
_entity_poly.type
_entity_poly.pdbx_seq_one_letter_code
_entity_poly.pdbx_strand_id
1 'polypeptide(L)'
;MAFALLCCADFSQSAECLPVEARGKQCVTSCLMYLITACQTNPVSMQTSCLNDILFAGSHMYSALCEATCTSGLIDPENLPCRLVYKSKTWYVVHEGVKSGFIQGNSLSNVHTNHTLGYAFRVACLEARHKWKKIIIVFSGMSVGIYSDGVHFYVFDSHARGSNGMSDPDGKCVLGVVKSVDELCLFFNHWPVL
;
A
#
# COMPACT_ATOMS: atom_id res chain seq x y z
N MET A 1 -3.60 -21.28 0.21
CA MET A 1 -2.75 -20.08 0.15
C MET A 1 -3.67 -18.90 -0.12
N ALA A 2 -3.66 -17.86 0.71
CA ALA A 2 -4.68 -16.79 0.69
C ALA A 2 -4.45 -15.73 -0.39
N PHE A 3 -3.19 -15.50 -0.79
CA PHE A 3 -2.79 -14.52 -1.81
C PHE A 3 -2.64 -15.17 -3.19
N ALA A 4 -3.23 -14.54 -4.20
CA ALA A 4 -3.01 -14.87 -5.60
C ALA A 4 -2.37 -13.68 -6.32
N LEU A 5 -1.19 -13.89 -6.94
CA LEU A 5 -0.54 -12.89 -7.78
C LEU A 5 -1.39 -12.62 -9.03
N LEU A 6 -1.64 -11.34 -9.31
CA LEU A 6 -2.29 -10.90 -10.55
C LEU A 6 -1.25 -10.46 -11.58
N CYS A 7 -0.33 -9.59 -11.18
CA CYS A 7 0.78 -9.15 -12.02
C CYS A 7 1.95 -8.61 -11.17
N CYS A 8 3.10 -8.47 -11.82
CA CYS A 8 4.27 -7.83 -11.24
C CYS A 8 4.84 -6.77 -12.19
N ALA A 9 5.52 -5.78 -11.62
CA ALA A 9 6.36 -4.84 -12.35
C ALA A 9 7.60 -5.53 -12.93
N ASP A 10 8.39 -4.80 -13.71
CA ASP A 10 9.72 -5.27 -14.13
C ASP A 10 10.74 -5.24 -13.00
N PHE A 11 10.49 -4.44 -11.97
CA PHE A 11 11.40 -4.14 -10.87
C PHE A 11 10.65 -3.81 -9.55
N SER A 12 11.39 -3.66 -8.44
CA SER A 12 10.85 -3.18 -7.16
C SER A 12 11.24 -1.71 -6.92
N GLN A 13 10.73 -1.10 -5.85
CA GLN A 13 10.99 0.31 -5.53
C GLN A 13 12.46 0.66 -5.23
N SER A 14 13.34 -0.34 -5.01
CA SER A 14 14.77 -0.13 -4.79
C SER A 14 15.58 -0.10 -6.09
N ALA A 15 14.95 -0.29 -7.25
CA ALA A 15 15.63 -0.46 -8.51
C ALA A 15 16.38 0.79 -9.00
N GLU A 16 17.49 0.56 -9.71
CA GLU A 16 18.37 1.62 -10.21
C GLU A 16 17.76 2.49 -11.30
N CYS A 17 16.73 2.00 -11.99
CA CYS A 17 16.01 2.80 -12.99
C CYS A 17 15.17 3.93 -12.36
N LEU A 18 14.92 3.90 -11.06
CA LEU A 18 14.17 4.92 -10.34
C LEU A 18 15.08 6.06 -9.88
N PRO A 19 14.54 7.28 -9.65
CA PRO A 19 15.30 8.42 -9.11
C PRO A 19 16.03 8.07 -7.81
N VAL A 20 17.32 8.40 -7.73
CA VAL A 20 18.24 7.94 -6.67
C VAL A 20 17.79 8.36 -5.28
N GLU A 21 17.26 9.57 -5.15
CA GLU A 21 16.78 10.16 -3.91
C GLU A 21 15.55 9.42 -3.37
N ALA A 22 14.74 8.86 -4.27
CA ALA A 22 13.48 8.19 -3.97
C ALA A 22 13.65 6.70 -3.64
N ARG A 23 14.66 6.01 -4.19
CA ARG A 23 14.82 4.53 -4.10
C ARG A 23 14.65 4.02 -2.67
N GLY A 24 13.69 3.10 -2.49
CA GLY A 24 13.38 2.46 -1.22
C GLY A 24 12.62 3.33 -0.20
N LYS A 25 12.22 4.56 -0.55
CA LYS A 25 11.56 5.51 0.37
C LYS A 25 10.19 5.96 -0.12
N GLN A 26 9.85 5.65 -1.37
CA GLN A 26 8.66 6.08 -2.08
C GLN A 26 7.46 5.12 -1.91
N CYS A 27 7.46 4.22 -0.93
CA CYS A 27 6.40 3.22 -0.78
C CYS A 27 5.03 3.87 -0.56
N VAL A 28 4.94 4.90 0.29
CA VAL A 28 3.69 5.62 0.59
C VAL A 28 3.14 6.36 -0.64
N THR A 29 3.98 7.09 -1.38
CA THR A 29 3.58 7.79 -2.60
C THR A 29 3.20 6.81 -3.71
N SER A 30 3.91 5.68 -3.83
CA SER A 30 3.55 4.59 -4.75
C SER A 30 2.20 3.97 -4.41
N CYS A 31 1.87 3.81 -3.12
CA CYS A 31 0.55 3.37 -2.68
C CYS A 31 -0.55 4.35 -3.12
N LEU A 32 -0.34 5.65 -2.96
CA LEU A 32 -1.29 6.65 -3.44
C LEU A 32 -1.48 6.57 -4.96
N MET A 33 -0.39 6.46 -5.72
CA MET A 33 -0.46 6.34 -7.19
C MET A 33 -1.18 5.06 -7.64
N TYR A 34 -0.98 3.95 -6.93
CA TYR A 34 -1.76 2.73 -7.13
C TYR A 34 -3.25 2.97 -6.89
N LEU A 35 -3.63 3.56 -5.75
CA LEU A 35 -5.04 3.80 -5.41
C LEU A 35 -5.74 4.72 -6.42
N ILE A 36 -5.03 5.72 -6.94
CA ILE A 36 -5.51 6.58 -8.02
C ILE A 36 -5.73 5.77 -9.31
N THR A 37 -4.74 4.95 -9.67
CA THR A 37 -4.82 4.10 -10.87
C THR A 37 -5.96 3.08 -10.77
N ALA A 38 -6.19 2.50 -9.59
CA ALA A 38 -7.30 1.59 -9.31
C ALA A 38 -8.68 2.25 -9.37
N CYS A 39 -8.76 3.58 -9.26
CA CYS A 39 -9.99 4.33 -9.51
C CYS A 39 -10.32 4.47 -11.00
N GLN A 40 -9.35 4.25 -11.89
CA GLN A 40 -9.50 4.40 -13.34
C GLN A 40 -9.53 3.06 -14.07
N THR A 41 -8.80 2.08 -13.54
CA THR A 41 -8.56 0.79 -14.16
C THR A 41 -8.87 -0.31 -13.16
N ASN A 42 -9.61 -1.33 -13.58
CA ASN A 42 -9.86 -2.49 -12.75
C ASN A 42 -8.51 -3.17 -12.41
N PRO A 43 -8.17 -3.41 -11.13
CA PRO A 43 -6.91 -4.07 -10.74
C PRO A 43 -6.61 -5.37 -11.49
N VAL A 44 -7.64 -6.17 -11.82
CA VAL A 44 -7.50 -7.43 -12.57
C VAL A 44 -6.98 -7.21 -14.00
N SER A 45 -7.22 -6.02 -14.57
CA SER A 45 -6.77 -5.65 -15.92
C SER A 45 -5.42 -4.94 -15.94
N MET A 46 -4.82 -4.65 -14.78
CA MET A 46 -3.52 -3.98 -14.71
C MET A 46 -2.42 -4.89 -15.22
N GLN A 47 -1.57 -4.35 -16.09
CA GLN A 47 -0.42 -5.03 -16.65
C GLN A 47 0.87 -4.56 -15.98
N THR A 48 1.98 -5.23 -16.27
CA THR A 48 3.34 -4.84 -15.82
C THR A 48 3.63 -3.36 -16.06
N SER A 49 3.25 -2.82 -17.22
CA SER A 49 3.42 -1.40 -17.55
C SER A 49 2.67 -0.48 -16.59
N CYS A 50 1.49 -0.89 -16.08
CA CYS A 50 0.75 -0.11 -15.08
C CYS A 50 1.52 -0.02 -13.76
N LEU A 51 2.13 -1.12 -13.31
CA LEU A 51 2.90 -1.13 -12.07
C LEU A 51 4.22 -0.34 -12.22
N ASN A 52 4.89 -0.45 -13.37
CA ASN A 52 6.05 0.38 -13.68
C ASN A 52 5.70 1.88 -13.64
N ASP A 53 4.60 2.28 -14.30
CA ASP A 53 4.09 3.66 -14.27
C ASP A 53 3.82 4.14 -12.84
N ILE A 54 3.20 3.28 -12.02
CA ILE A 54 2.91 3.57 -10.60
C ILE A 54 4.20 3.83 -9.82
N LEU A 55 5.25 3.01 -10.02
CA LEU A 55 6.53 3.19 -9.34
C LEU A 55 7.23 4.49 -9.77
N PHE A 56 7.27 4.80 -11.07
CA PHE A 56 7.84 6.06 -11.55
C PHE A 56 7.05 7.26 -11.02
N ALA A 57 5.73 7.24 -11.11
CA ALA A 57 4.89 8.34 -10.62
C ALA A 57 5.01 8.52 -9.10
N GLY A 58 5.09 7.41 -8.34
CA GLY A 58 5.34 7.42 -6.91
C GLY A 58 6.69 8.03 -6.56
N SER A 59 7.75 7.66 -7.29
CA SER A 59 9.08 8.27 -7.12
C SER A 59 9.10 9.75 -7.45
N HIS A 60 8.48 10.19 -8.55
CA HIS A 60 8.41 11.62 -8.88
C HIS A 60 7.63 12.43 -7.85
N MET A 61 6.53 11.88 -7.33
CA MET A 61 5.79 12.51 -6.24
C MET A 61 6.64 12.60 -4.97
N TYR A 62 7.39 11.54 -4.63
CA TYR A 62 8.28 11.54 -3.48
C TYR A 62 9.33 12.66 -3.60
N SER A 63 10.04 12.74 -4.73
CA SER A 63 11.06 13.77 -4.95
C SER A 63 10.45 15.17 -4.84
N ALA A 64 9.30 15.40 -5.47
CA ALA A 64 8.61 16.69 -5.39
C ALA A 64 8.17 17.07 -3.96
N LEU A 65 7.74 16.10 -3.15
CA LEU A 65 7.41 16.34 -1.74
C LEU A 65 8.65 16.70 -0.93
N CYS A 66 9.73 15.92 -1.07
CA CYS A 66 11.00 16.18 -0.39
C CYS A 66 11.57 17.56 -0.74
N GLU A 67 11.49 17.98 -2.00
CA GLU A 67 11.88 19.32 -2.44
C GLU A 67 11.01 20.41 -1.80
N ALA A 68 9.68 20.20 -1.75
CA ALA A 68 8.74 21.17 -1.20
C ALA A 68 8.87 21.33 0.32
N THR A 69 9.19 20.26 1.04
CA THR A 69 9.28 20.27 2.51
C THR A 69 10.71 20.41 3.04
N CYS A 70 11.72 20.39 2.17
CA CYS A 70 13.13 20.33 2.54
C CYS A 70 13.45 19.17 3.50
N THR A 71 12.77 18.04 3.37
CA THR A 71 12.97 16.85 4.22
C THR A 71 13.43 15.65 3.42
N SER A 72 14.18 14.77 4.08
CA SER A 72 14.59 13.47 3.55
C SER A 72 14.15 12.36 4.50
N GLY A 73 13.70 11.23 3.96
CA GLY A 73 13.30 10.07 4.77
C GLY A 73 11.98 9.47 4.30
N LEU A 74 11.34 8.68 5.16
CA LEU A 74 10.01 8.12 4.90
C LEU A 74 8.94 9.20 5.04
N ILE A 75 7.93 9.15 4.19
CA ILE A 75 6.79 10.07 4.22
C ILE A 75 5.66 9.45 5.02
N ASP A 76 5.16 10.16 6.02
CA ASP A 76 3.91 9.79 6.70
C ASP A 76 2.72 9.99 5.74
N PRO A 77 1.77 9.05 5.63
CA PRO A 77 0.55 9.24 4.83
C PRO A 77 -0.19 10.55 5.08
N GLU A 78 -0.12 11.14 6.27
CA GLU A 78 -0.73 12.45 6.57
C GLU A 78 -0.10 13.61 5.79
N ASN A 79 1.13 13.45 5.32
CA ASN A 79 1.86 14.44 4.52
C ASN A 79 1.65 14.28 3.02
N LEU A 80 0.78 13.36 2.58
CA LEU A 80 0.42 13.23 1.18
C LEU A 80 -0.33 14.47 0.67
N PRO A 81 -0.16 14.85 -0.61
CA PRO A 81 -0.81 16.04 -1.14
C PRO A 81 -2.31 15.83 -1.25
N CYS A 82 -3.09 16.79 -0.73
CA CYS A 82 -4.55 16.78 -0.85
C CYS A 82 -5.05 17.03 -2.28
N ARG A 83 -4.19 17.53 -3.17
CA ARG A 83 -4.46 17.78 -4.58
C ARG A 83 -3.25 17.46 -5.43
N LEU A 84 -3.44 16.70 -6.51
CA LEU A 84 -2.39 16.44 -7.49
C LEU A 84 -2.95 16.28 -8.91
N VAL A 85 -2.08 16.38 -9.91
CA VAL A 85 -2.42 16.12 -11.32
C VAL A 85 -1.72 14.85 -11.76
N TYR A 86 -2.48 13.90 -12.30
CA TYR A 86 -1.95 12.65 -12.84
C TYR A 86 -2.73 12.24 -14.09
N LYS A 87 -2.02 11.89 -15.16
CA LYS A 87 -2.59 11.55 -16.48
C LYS A 87 -3.65 12.57 -16.94
N SER A 88 -3.29 13.85 -16.88
CA SER A 88 -4.13 15.01 -17.26
C SER A 88 -5.43 15.17 -16.47
N LYS A 89 -5.56 14.51 -15.31
CA LYS A 89 -6.71 14.63 -14.42
C LYS A 89 -6.29 15.17 -13.06
N THR A 90 -7.08 16.09 -12.51
CA THR A 90 -6.92 16.55 -11.12
C THR A 90 -7.59 15.58 -10.16
N TRP A 91 -6.86 15.19 -9.13
CA TRP A 91 -7.33 14.34 -8.05
C TRP A 91 -7.34 15.11 -6.74
N TYR A 92 -8.34 14.81 -5.92
CA TYR A 92 -8.47 15.33 -4.56
C TYR A 92 -8.40 14.15 -3.60
N VAL A 93 -7.42 14.20 -2.69
CA VAL A 93 -7.18 13.17 -1.68
C VAL A 93 -7.75 13.70 -0.37
N VAL A 94 -8.70 12.94 0.18
CA VAL A 94 -9.30 13.23 1.49
C VAL A 94 -8.94 12.06 2.40
N HIS A 95 -8.15 12.35 3.42
CA HIS A 95 -7.75 11.37 4.42
C HIS A 95 -8.84 11.28 5.49
N GLU A 96 -9.26 10.06 5.79
CA GLU A 96 -10.03 9.78 7.01
C GLU A 96 -9.04 9.51 8.16
N GLY A 97 -9.51 9.63 9.41
CA GLY A 97 -8.65 9.51 10.59
C GLY A 97 -7.92 8.16 10.66
N VAL A 98 -6.67 8.19 11.13
CA VAL A 98 -5.80 7.01 11.26
C VAL A 98 -6.42 5.97 12.20
N LYS A 99 -6.34 4.70 11.80
CA LYS A 99 -6.73 3.53 12.61
C LYS A 99 -5.52 2.65 12.84
N SER A 100 -5.31 2.22 14.08
CA SER A 100 -4.13 1.45 14.50
C SER A 100 -4.52 0.12 15.11
N GLY A 101 -3.68 -0.91 14.92
CA GLY A 101 -3.87 -2.24 15.51
C GLY A 101 -2.61 -3.11 15.39
N PHE A 102 -2.56 -4.20 16.16
CA PHE A 102 -1.42 -5.13 16.18
C PHE A 102 -1.60 -6.29 15.19
N ILE A 103 -0.54 -6.63 14.45
CA ILE A 103 -0.52 -7.76 13.50
C ILE A 103 -0.58 -9.09 14.25
N GLN A 104 0.34 -9.34 15.21
CA GLN A 104 0.34 -10.55 16.04
C GLN A 104 -0.30 -10.29 17.40
N GLY A 105 -1.30 -11.10 17.75
CA GLY A 105 -2.02 -11.02 19.02
C GLY A 105 -1.53 -12.05 20.02
N ASN A 106 -0.68 -11.61 20.95
CA ASN A 106 -0.69 -12.02 22.36
C ASN A 106 0.11 -10.96 23.13
N SER A 107 -0.56 -9.86 23.50
CA SER A 107 0.05 -8.96 24.47
C SER A 107 0.00 -9.61 25.84
N LEU A 108 1.15 -9.65 26.53
CA LEU A 108 1.34 -10.14 27.90
C LEU A 108 0.65 -9.25 28.96
N SER A 109 -0.17 -8.28 28.56
CA SER A 109 -0.83 -7.33 29.46
C SER A 109 -2.36 -7.47 29.37
N ASN A 110 -2.98 -7.64 30.54
CA ASN A 110 -4.42 -7.72 30.80
C ASN A 110 -5.17 -6.40 30.50
N VAL A 111 -4.89 -5.74 29.38
CA VAL A 111 -5.60 -4.53 28.95
C VAL A 111 -6.64 -4.93 27.91
N HIS A 112 -7.92 -4.81 28.27
CA HIS A 112 -9.10 -5.17 27.49
C HIS A 112 -9.32 -4.34 26.19
N THR A 113 -8.28 -3.69 25.65
CA THR A 113 -8.34 -2.83 24.45
C THR A 113 -7.31 -3.23 23.40
N ASN A 114 -7.06 -4.54 23.24
CA ASN A 114 -6.16 -5.03 22.21
C ASN A 114 -6.88 -5.06 20.84
N HIS A 115 -6.70 -4.00 20.08
CA HIS A 115 -7.18 -3.88 18.71
C HIS A 115 -6.28 -4.68 17.77
N THR A 116 -6.71 -5.88 17.36
CA THR A 116 -6.01 -6.66 16.32
C THR A 116 -6.05 -5.93 14.98
N LEU A 117 -5.16 -6.25 14.04
CA LEU A 117 -5.25 -5.75 12.66
C LEU A 117 -6.64 -6.01 12.05
N GLY A 118 -7.20 -7.20 12.32
CA GLY A 118 -8.57 -7.55 11.92
C GLY A 118 -9.62 -6.65 12.56
N TYR A 119 -9.46 -6.26 13.83
CA TYR A 119 -10.34 -5.28 14.47
C TYR A 119 -10.17 -3.89 13.85
N ALA A 120 -8.95 -3.44 13.59
CA ALA A 120 -8.68 -2.14 12.97
C ALA A 120 -9.33 -2.06 11.57
N PHE A 121 -9.19 -3.12 10.76
CA PHE A 121 -9.94 -3.24 9.51
C PHE A 121 -11.45 -3.21 9.77
N ARG A 122 -11.99 -4.03 10.68
CA ARG A 122 -13.43 -4.07 10.96
C ARG A 122 -13.99 -2.72 11.44
N VAL A 123 -13.25 -1.95 12.24
CA VAL A 123 -13.64 -0.61 12.68
C VAL A 123 -13.61 0.37 11.52
N ALA A 124 -12.52 0.40 10.75
CA ALA A 124 -12.47 1.17 9.51
C ALA A 124 -13.64 0.79 8.60
N CYS A 125 -14.01 -0.49 8.59
CA CYS A 125 -15.11 -1.02 7.83
C CYS A 125 -16.48 -0.52 8.32
N LEU A 126 -16.77 -0.68 9.61
CA LEU A 126 -18.07 -0.35 10.17
C LEU A 126 -18.33 1.15 10.21
N GLU A 127 -17.32 1.96 10.55
CA GLU A 127 -17.48 3.41 10.69
C GLU A 127 -17.66 4.11 9.35
N ALA A 128 -16.95 3.68 8.30
CA ALA A 128 -16.96 4.37 7.02
C ALA A 128 -18.05 3.89 6.06
N ARG A 129 -19.10 3.19 6.53
CA ARG A 129 -20.31 2.84 5.75
C ARG A 129 -20.03 2.35 4.32
N HIS A 130 -19.12 1.38 4.15
CA HIS A 130 -18.66 0.84 2.85
C HIS A 130 -17.77 1.75 1.97
N LYS A 131 -17.13 2.80 2.52
CA LYS A 131 -16.23 3.71 1.75
C LYS A 131 -14.76 3.29 1.69
N TRP A 132 -14.35 2.24 2.40
CA TRP A 132 -12.97 1.74 2.61
C TRP A 132 -12.45 0.94 1.41
N LYS A 133 -12.75 1.44 0.22
CA LYS A 133 -12.25 0.86 -1.03
C LYS A 133 -10.77 1.15 -1.24
N LYS A 134 -10.15 2.01 -0.44
CA LYS A 134 -8.80 2.55 -0.66
C LYS A 134 -8.13 2.77 0.70
N ILE A 135 -7.08 2.01 0.99
CA ILE A 135 -6.39 2.03 2.28
C ILE A 135 -4.88 2.02 2.02
N ILE A 136 -4.13 2.79 2.80
CA ILE A 136 -2.68 2.64 2.93
C ILE A 136 -2.42 2.04 4.31
N ILE A 137 -1.73 0.91 4.35
CA ILE A 137 -1.31 0.29 5.63
C ILE A 137 0.17 0.60 5.79
N VAL A 138 0.55 1.08 6.97
CA VAL A 138 1.93 1.38 7.34
C VAL A 138 2.35 0.49 8.50
N PHE A 139 3.50 -0.16 8.40
CA PHE A 139 4.09 -0.96 9.48
C PHE A 139 5.59 -1.15 9.26
N SER A 140 6.39 -1.06 10.32
CA SER A 140 7.85 -1.23 10.31
C SER A 140 8.56 -0.49 9.15
N GLY A 141 8.14 0.74 8.84
CA GLY A 141 8.71 1.55 7.76
C GLY A 141 8.32 1.12 6.33
N MET A 142 7.48 0.10 6.18
CA MET A 142 6.90 -0.32 4.91
C MET A 142 5.49 0.22 4.76
N SER A 143 5.05 0.33 3.50
CA SER A 143 3.66 0.67 3.20
C SER A 143 3.12 -0.12 2.02
N VAL A 144 1.85 -0.49 2.12
CA VAL A 144 1.10 -1.23 1.10
C VAL A 144 -0.23 -0.56 0.80
N GLY A 145 -0.64 -0.62 -0.46
CA GLY A 145 -1.91 -0.07 -0.93
C GLY A 145 -2.95 -1.16 -1.06
N ILE A 146 -4.11 -0.98 -0.44
CA ILE A 146 -5.25 -1.90 -0.56
C ILE A 146 -6.37 -1.21 -1.30
N TYR A 147 -6.79 -1.79 -2.42
CA TYR A 147 -8.03 -1.43 -3.09
C TYR A 147 -9.08 -2.52 -2.86
N SER A 148 -10.33 -2.18 -2.58
CA SER A 148 -11.43 -3.15 -2.52
C SER A 148 -12.55 -2.76 -3.45
N ASP A 149 -13.02 -3.72 -4.25
CA ASP A 149 -14.23 -3.58 -5.05
C ASP A 149 -15.52 -3.90 -4.24
N GLY A 150 -15.37 -4.37 -3.00
CA GLY A 150 -16.44 -4.84 -2.12
C GLY A 150 -16.54 -6.37 -2.02
N VAL A 151 -15.85 -7.10 -2.90
CA VAL A 151 -15.80 -8.57 -2.94
C VAL A 151 -14.39 -9.07 -2.66
N HIS A 152 -13.39 -8.40 -3.22
CA HIS A 152 -11.99 -8.73 -3.13
C HIS A 152 -11.18 -7.59 -2.51
N PHE A 153 -9.98 -7.93 -2.05
CA PHE A 153 -8.96 -6.99 -1.61
C PHE A 153 -7.73 -7.16 -2.50
N TYR A 154 -7.41 -6.10 -3.22
CA TYR A 154 -6.28 -6.03 -4.13
C TYR A 154 -5.11 -5.36 -3.42
N VAL A 155 -4.04 -6.12 -3.22
CA VAL A 155 -2.87 -5.74 -2.44
C VAL A 155 -1.75 -5.34 -3.39
N PHE A 156 -1.43 -4.06 -3.40
CA PHE A 156 -0.25 -3.51 -4.06
C PHE A 156 0.89 -3.41 -3.07
N ASP A 157 2.03 -3.98 -3.43
CA ASP A 157 3.27 -3.87 -2.69
C ASP A 157 4.42 -3.48 -3.62
N SER A 158 5.05 -2.35 -3.31
CA SER A 158 6.16 -1.79 -4.08
C SER A 158 7.52 -2.43 -3.76
N HIS A 159 7.61 -3.16 -2.65
CA HIS A 159 8.83 -3.83 -2.21
C HIS A 159 9.12 -5.07 -3.07
N ALA A 160 10.31 -5.66 -2.89
CA ALA A 160 10.68 -6.90 -3.56
C ALA A 160 9.89 -8.08 -2.98
N ARG A 161 8.96 -8.62 -3.78
CA ARG A 161 8.11 -9.74 -3.43
C ARG A 161 8.16 -10.85 -4.47
N GLY A 162 8.03 -12.08 -4.00
CA GLY A 162 7.85 -13.28 -4.81
C GLY A 162 6.40 -13.49 -5.21
N SER A 163 6.12 -14.57 -5.95
CA SER A 163 4.78 -14.90 -6.46
C SER A 163 3.76 -15.26 -5.36
N ASN A 164 4.24 -15.59 -4.17
CA ASN A 164 3.43 -15.82 -2.98
C ASN A 164 3.14 -14.54 -2.18
N GLY A 165 3.62 -13.37 -2.63
CA GLY A 165 3.48 -12.09 -1.94
C GLY A 165 4.38 -11.94 -0.71
N MET A 166 5.37 -12.82 -0.53
CA MET A 166 6.36 -12.75 0.55
C MET A 166 7.63 -12.03 0.10
N SER A 167 8.43 -11.53 1.05
CA SER A 167 9.74 -10.93 0.77
C SER A 167 10.64 -11.88 -0.03
N ASP A 168 11.22 -11.35 -1.10
CA ASP A 168 12.13 -12.09 -1.99
C ASP A 168 13.24 -11.12 -2.43
N PRO A 169 14.53 -11.44 -2.21
CA PRO A 169 15.65 -10.58 -2.63
C PRO A 169 15.68 -10.27 -4.14
N ASP A 170 15.26 -11.22 -4.97
CA ASP A 170 15.15 -11.08 -6.43
C ASP A 170 13.72 -10.69 -6.85
N GLY A 171 12.89 -10.37 -5.86
CA GLY A 171 11.49 -10.06 -6.02
C GLY A 171 11.23 -8.71 -6.68
N LYS A 172 9.97 -8.52 -7.07
CA LYS A 172 9.51 -7.32 -7.77
C LYS A 172 8.35 -6.69 -7.04
N CYS A 173 7.98 -5.48 -7.46
CA CYS A 173 6.69 -4.92 -7.06
C CYS A 173 5.56 -5.82 -7.59
N VAL A 174 4.57 -6.08 -6.75
CA VAL A 174 3.47 -7.01 -7.04
C VAL A 174 2.11 -6.37 -6.82
N LEU A 175 1.14 -6.84 -7.59
CA LEU A 175 -0.27 -6.69 -7.34
C LEU A 175 -0.87 -8.09 -7.20
N GLY A 176 -1.49 -8.38 -6.07
CA GLY A 176 -2.23 -9.61 -5.85
C GLY A 176 -3.60 -9.40 -5.25
N VAL A 177 -4.29 -10.49 -4.98
CA VAL A 177 -5.67 -10.49 -4.50
C VAL A 177 -5.88 -11.50 -3.38
N VAL A 178 -6.70 -11.11 -2.40
CA VAL A 178 -7.26 -11.96 -1.34
C VAL A 178 -8.78 -11.76 -1.27
N LYS A 179 -9.52 -12.74 -0.72
CA LYS A 179 -10.99 -12.77 -0.80
C LYS A 179 -11.71 -12.19 0.41
N SER A 180 -11.01 -12.01 1.53
CA SER A 180 -11.64 -11.55 2.77
C SER A 180 -10.67 -10.77 3.64
N VAL A 181 -11.21 -10.03 4.61
CA VAL A 181 -10.42 -9.37 5.65
C VAL A 181 -9.62 -10.40 6.45
N ASP A 182 -10.20 -11.57 6.74
CA ASP A 182 -9.51 -12.61 7.49
C ASP A 182 -8.32 -13.18 6.71
N GLU A 183 -8.47 -13.37 5.38
CA GLU A 183 -7.36 -13.74 4.49
C GLU A 183 -6.30 -12.63 4.39
N LEU A 184 -6.72 -11.36 4.37
CA LEU A 184 -5.82 -10.20 4.37
C LEU A 184 -5.00 -10.14 5.68
N CYS A 185 -5.64 -10.35 6.84
CA CYS A 185 -4.96 -10.42 8.12
C CYS A 185 -4.01 -11.60 8.20
N LEU A 186 -4.43 -12.78 7.73
CA LEU A 186 -3.56 -13.94 7.64
C LEU A 186 -2.36 -13.67 6.74
N PHE A 187 -2.55 -13.01 5.60
CA PHE A 187 -1.45 -12.64 4.71
C PHE A 187 -0.40 -11.77 5.43
N PHE A 188 -0.82 -10.73 6.15
CA PHE A 188 0.10 -9.87 6.91
C PHE A 188 0.72 -10.56 8.14
N ASN A 189 0.05 -11.53 8.76
CA ASN A 189 0.61 -12.28 9.90
C ASN A 189 1.84 -13.10 9.54
N HIS A 190 1.97 -13.52 8.28
CA HIS A 190 3.12 -14.29 7.82
C HIS A 190 4.30 -13.41 7.40
N TRP A 191 4.11 -12.08 7.31
CA TRP A 191 5.21 -11.19 7.00
C TRP A 191 6.20 -11.16 8.17
N PRO A 192 7.51 -11.29 7.89
CA PRO A 192 8.50 -11.15 8.93
C PRO A 192 8.39 -9.75 9.52
N VAL A 193 8.07 -9.68 10.82
CA VAL A 193 8.21 -8.46 11.60
C VAL A 193 9.71 -8.27 11.77
N LEU A 194 10.29 -7.34 11.00
CA LEU A 194 11.67 -6.87 11.21
C LEU A 194 11.72 -6.00 12.47
#